data_AF-A0A8A0RMK8-F1
#
_entry.id   AF-A0A8A0RMK8-F1
#
_cell.length_a   1.000
_cell.length_b   1.000
_cell.length_c   1.000
_cell.angle_alpha   90.00
_cell.angle_beta   90.00
_cell.angle_gamma   90.00
#
_symmetry.space_group_name_H-M   'P 1'
#
loop_
_entity.id
_entity.type
_entity.pdbx_description
1 polymer ?
#
loop_
_entity_poly.entity_id
_entity_poly.type
_entity_poly.pdbx_seq_one_letter_code
_entity_poly.pdbx_strand_id
1 'polypeptide(L)'
;MVISQDSLSRDAGSIVLFAHLFNEINSQGEYDFYISGLNENQNFGYKNWRMVRDQFIRWNIDLDFCYITDAAKVYKEGSWKDGDFDRVRSKILLEREINICEPDLIIMLGAKPLNLLKKKLKYSSIVEKGETISVKGIECVMSPFITGQGPTQRNYKKRLDIASEIIRSRVVAHPLVVYQHLLVERLAGGIDVCAAVRFNVQECAVFHVDKTLQGTAGIVGLEGYLLFYPLAALFGNSLQRQLVF
;
A
#
# COMPACT_ATOMS: atom_id res chain seq x y z
N MET A 1 -5.00 2.02 3.16
CA MET A 1 -6.14 2.43 2.30
C MET A 1 -6.20 3.94 2.18
N VAL A 2 -6.49 4.48 0.99
CA VAL A 2 -6.72 5.90 0.76
C VAL A 2 -8.16 6.12 0.31
N ILE A 3 -8.85 7.09 0.92
CA ILE A 3 -10.21 7.48 0.57
C ILE A 3 -10.20 8.90 -0.01
N SER A 4 -10.45 9.02 -1.30
CA SER A 4 -10.50 10.28 -2.06
C SER A 4 -11.83 11.03 -1.90
N GLN A 5 -11.88 12.23 -2.46
CA GLN A 5 -13.15 12.95 -2.64
C GLN A 5 -14.06 12.23 -3.64
N ASP A 6 -15.34 12.60 -3.64
CA ASP A 6 -16.30 12.08 -4.62
C ASP A 6 -15.84 12.44 -6.04
N SER A 7 -15.70 11.45 -6.91
CA SER A 7 -15.48 11.67 -8.34
C SER A 7 -16.81 11.59 -9.09
N LEU A 8 -17.05 12.51 -10.04
CA LEU A 8 -18.21 12.48 -10.93
C LEU A 8 -17.94 11.67 -12.19
N SER A 9 -17.04 10.68 -12.11
CA SER A 9 -16.73 9.88 -13.29
C SER A 9 -17.89 8.93 -13.62
N ARG A 10 -18.06 8.69 -14.92
CA ARG A 10 -19.10 7.82 -15.47
C ARG A 10 -18.80 6.33 -15.21
N ASP A 11 -17.58 6.02 -14.88
CA ASP A 11 -17.15 4.75 -14.34
C ASP A 11 -16.85 4.97 -12.85
N ALA A 12 -17.34 4.11 -11.96
CA ALA A 12 -17.18 4.29 -10.50
C ALA A 12 -15.73 4.09 -9.98
N GLY A 13 -14.72 4.37 -10.81
CA GLY A 13 -13.33 3.96 -10.62
C GLY A 13 -12.26 5.01 -10.92
N SER A 14 -12.59 6.29 -11.14
CA SER A 14 -11.60 7.27 -11.65
C SER A 14 -10.42 7.61 -10.73
N ILE A 15 -10.33 7.04 -9.53
CA ILE A 15 -9.09 7.09 -8.72
C ILE A 15 -8.56 5.68 -8.45
N VAL A 16 -9.44 4.68 -8.30
CA VAL A 16 -9.07 3.27 -8.09
C VAL A 16 -8.28 2.71 -9.29
N LEU A 17 -8.71 3.03 -10.51
CA LEU A 17 -8.06 2.59 -11.75
C LEU A 17 -6.65 3.16 -11.94
N PHE A 18 -6.31 4.28 -11.28
CA PHE A 18 -4.98 4.87 -11.41
C PHE A 18 -3.95 4.37 -10.40
N ALA A 19 -4.39 3.70 -9.33
CA ALA A 19 -3.49 3.21 -8.28
C ALA A 19 -2.42 2.27 -8.87
N HIS A 20 -2.86 1.28 -9.64
CA HIS A 20 -1.98 0.31 -10.31
C HIS A 20 -1.13 0.94 -11.42
N LEU A 21 -1.61 2.03 -12.02
CA LEU A 21 -0.84 2.75 -13.05
C LEU A 21 0.34 3.53 -12.47
N PHE A 22 0.37 3.79 -11.15
CA PHE A 22 1.46 4.54 -10.54
C PHE A 22 2.82 3.84 -10.63
N ASN A 23 2.84 2.51 -10.79
CA ASN A 23 4.09 1.76 -10.97
C ASN A 23 4.45 1.58 -12.47
N GLU A 24 3.45 1.52 -13.34
CA GLU A 24 3.63 1.22 -14.77
C GLU A 24 3.91 2.45 -15.63
N ILE A 25 3.25 3.58 -15.35
CA ILE A 25 3.39 4.80 -16.14
C ILE A 25 4.46 5.68 -15.50
N ASN A 26 5.48 6.08 -16.26
CA ASN A 26 6.62 6.85 -15.77
C ASN A 26 6.85 8.14 -16.55
N SER A 27 6.18 8.31 -17.69
CA SER A 27 6.27 9.51 -18.53
C SER A 27 4.91 10.04 -18.94
N GLN A 28 4.90 11.29 -19.42
CA GLN A 28 3.69 11.87 -20.00
C GLN A 28 3.26 11.13 -21.27
N GLY A 29 4.21 10.70 -22.11
CA GLY A 29 3.90 9.98 -23.35
C GLY A 29 3.20 8.64 -23.11
N GLU A 30 3.64 7.88 -22.11
CA GLU A 30 2.98 6.63 -21.69
C GLU A 30 1.56 6.89 -21.14
N TYR A 31 1.39 7.97 -20.38
CA TYR A 31 0.08 8.38 -19.89
C TYR A 31 -0.87 8.75 -21.02
N ASP A 32 -0.39 9.58 -21.96
CA ASP A 32 -1.17 10.04 -23.10
C ASP A 32 -1.53 8.85 -24.02
N PHE A 33 -0.61 7.90 -24.20
CA PHE A 33 -0.87 6.65 -24.91
C PHE A 33 -1.97 5.82 -24.24
N TYR A 34 -1.85 5.59 -22.92
CA TYR A 34 -2.87 4.86 -22.16
C TYR A 34 -4.26 5.52 -22.26
N ILE A 35 -4.34 6.83 -22.01
CA ILE A 35 -5.61 7.57 -22.06
C ILE A 35 -6.19 7.61 -23.47
N SER A 36 -5.37 7.64 -24.53
CA SER A 36 -5.86 7.61 -25.92
C SER A 36 -6.60 6.32 -26.27
N GLY A 37 -6.33 5.22 -25.55
CA GLY A 37 -7.05 3.96 -25.69
C GLY A 37 -8.38 3.92 -24.92
N LEU A 38 -8.68 4.91 -24.08
CA LEU A 38 -9.94 4.99 -23.35
C LEU A 38 -10.99 5.71 -24.21
N ASN A 39 -12.17 5.11 -24.37
CA ASN A 39 -13.26 5.63 -25.20
C ASN A 39 -13.97 6.88 -24.63
N GLU A 40 -13.49 7.44 -23.52
CA GLU A 40 -14.14 8.56 -22.83
C GLU A 40 -13.17 9.69 -22.46
N ASN A 41 -13.68 10.93 -22.44
CA ASN A 41 -12.96 12.13 -22.01
C ASN A 41 -12.55 12.01 -20.53
N GLN A 42 -11.34 11.52 -20.30
CA GLN A 42 -10.76 11.43 -18.96
C GLN A 42 -10.51 12.84 -18.40
N ASN A 43 -11.19 13.18 -17.30
CA ASN A 43 -11.04 14.49 -16.65
C ASN A 43 -9.82 14.56 -15.71
N PHE A 44 -9.21 13.41 -15.40
CA PHE A 44 -7.99 13.35 -14.63
C PHE A 44 -6.81 13.41 -15.61
N GLY A 45 -6.08 14.52 -15.64
CA GLY A 45 -4.92 14.70 -16.54
C GLY A 45 -3.59 14.30 -15.91
N TYR A 46 -2.56 14.09 -16.74
CA TYR A 46 -1.22 13.64 -16.33
C TYR A 46 -0.62 14.45 -15.17
N LYS A 47 -0.77 15.77 -15.19
CA LYS A 47 -0.28 16.64 -14.10
C LYS A 47 -0.87 16.25 -12.74
N ASN A 48 -2.19 16.02 -12.68
CA ASN A 48 -2.86 15.63 -11.45
C ASN A 48 -2.44 14.22 -11.03
N TRP A 49 -2.35 13.30 -11.99
CA TRP A 49 -1.86 11.94 -11.76
C TRP A 49 -0.44 11.97 -11.14
N ARG A 50 0.49 12.71 -11.74
CA ARG A 50 1.86 12.83 -11.26
C ARG A 50 1.93 13.46 -9.88
N MET A 51 1.14 14.50 -9.62
CA MET A 51 1.08 15.13 -8.29
C MET A 51 0.63 14.15 -7.20
N VAL A 52 -0.36 13.29 -7.47
CA VAL A 52 -0.79 12.26 -6.51
C VAL A 52 0.31 11.22 -6.31
N ARG A 53 0.88 10.70 -7.40
CA ARG A 53 1.98 9.72 -7.37
C ARG A 53 3.16 10.23 -6.54
N ASP A 54 3.66 11.41 -6.88
CA ASP A 54 4.81 12.02 -6.22
C ASP A 54 4.54 12.22 -4.72
N GLN A 55 3.30 12.57 -4.35
CA GLN A 55 2.92 12.72 -2.95
C GLN A 55 2.87 11.38 -2.21
N PHE A 56 2.36 10.32 -2.83
CA PHE A 56 2.31 8.99 -2.23
C PHE A 56 3.70 8.39 -2.04
N ILE A 57 4.59 8.58 -3.02
CA ILE A 57 6.01 8.23 -2.89
C ILE A 57 6.65 9.01 -1.74
N ARG A 58 6.39 10.31 -1.60
CA ARG A 58 6.89 11.11 -0.46
C ARG A 58 6.37 10.63 0.88
N TRP A 59 5.17 10.05 0.91
CA TRP A 59 4.60 9.43 2.11
C TRP A 59 5.15 8.02 2.37
N ASN A 60 6.02 7.51 1.49
CA ASN A 60 6.55 6.15 1.53
C ASN A 60 5.46 5.07 1.46
N ILE A 61 4.34 5.38 0.78
CA ILE A 61 3.26 4.41 0.58
C ILE A 61 3.72 3.39 -0.46
N ASP A 62 3.70 2.12 -0.06
CA ASP A 62 3.82 1.02 -0.99
C ASP A 62 2.52 0.92 -1.83
N LEU A 63 2.65 1.22 -3.11
CA LEU A 63 1.52 1.29 -4.04
C LEU A 63 0.97 -0.09 -4.40
N ASP A 64 1.75 -1.16 -4.26
CA ASP A 64 1.30 -2.53 -4.50
C ASP A 64 0.33 -2.98 -3.39
N PHE A 65 0.46 -2.42 -2.19
CA PHE A 65 -0.41 -2.69 -1.04
C PHE A 65 -1.36 -1.51 -0.73
N CYS A 66 -1.56 -0.60 -1.68
CA CYS A 66 -2.42 0.57 -1.51
C CYS A 66 -3.78 0.40 -2.20
N TYR A 67 -4.83 0.13 -1.42
CA TYR A 67 -6.21 0.27 -1.91
C TYR A 67 -6.66 1.74 -1.88
N ILE A 68 -7.00 2.30 -3.04
CA ILE A 68 -7.56 3.66 -3.17
C ILE A 68 -9.03 3.58 -3.56
N THR A 69 -9.88 4.43 -2.99
CA THR A 69 -11.29 4.46 -3.32
C THR A 69 -11.95 5.80 -3.08
N ASP A 70 -13.09 6.07 -3.71
CA ASP A 70 -13.83 7.32 -3.49
C ASP A 70 -14.71 7.28 -2.23
N ALA A 71 -14.95 8.44 -1.63
CA ALA A 71 -15.88 8.58 -0.51
C ALA A 71 -17.32 8.19 -0.90
N ALA A 72 -17.93 8.87 -1.88
CA ALA A 72 -19.23 8.49 -2.43
C ALA A 72 -19.12 8.02 -3.88
N LYS A 73 -19.80 6.89 -4.16
CA LYS A 73 -19.76 6.22 -5.48
C LYS A 73 -21.07 5.51 -5.86
N VAL A 74 -22.07 5.55 -4.98
CA VAL A 74 -23.41 5.03 -5.29
C VAL A 74 -24.28 6.21 -5.69
N TYR A 75 -24.67 6.27 -6.95
CA TYR A 75 -25.58 7.28 -7.48
C TYR A 75 -27.02 6.96 -7.06
N LYS A 76 -27.85 8.00 -6.89
CA LYS A 76 -29.30 7.80 -6.78
C LYS A 76 -29.86 7.33 -8.12
N GLU A 77 -30.99 6.64 -8.07
CA GLU A 77 -31.67 6.23 -9.28
C GLU A 77 -32.07 7.46 -10.11
N GLY A 78 -31.73 7.43 -11.41
CA GLY A 78 -31.98 8.54 -12.33
C GLY A 78 -31.06 9.76 -12.20
N SER A 79 -30.20 9.84 -11.17
CA SER A 79 -29.36 11.04 -10.92
C SER A 79 -28.00 11.05 -11.63
N TRP A 80 -27.82 10.17 -12.61
CA TRP A 80 -26.54 10.03 -13.33
C TRP A 80 -26.06 11.33 -13.97
N LYS A 81 -27.00 12.16 -14.45
CA LYS A 81 -26.71 13.45 -15.09
C LYS A 81 -26.46 14.57 -14.08
N ASP A 82 -27.05 14.47 -12.89
CA ASP A 82 -27.00 15.52 -11.86
C ASP A 82 -25.88 15.28 -10.83
N GLY A 83 -25.23 14.11 -10.87
CA GLY A 83 -24.12 13.79 -9.98
C GLY A 83 -24.53 13.62 -8.51
N ASP A 84 -25.80 13.29 -8.25
CA ASP A 84 -26.31 13.15 -6.88
C ASP A 84 -26.09 11.74 -6.34
N PHE A 85 -25.37 11.64 -5.23
CA PHE A 85 -25.01 10.37 -4.60
C PHE A 85 -26.02 9.98 -3.52
N ASP A 86 -26.36 8.70 -3.48
CA ASP A 86 -26.93 8.08 -2.29
C ASP A 86 -25.82 7.95 -1.23
N ARG A 87 -25.77 8.93 -0.33
CA ARG A 87 -24.79 8.98 0.75
C ARG A 87 -24.95 7.83 1.75
N VAL A 88 -26.16 7.30 1.94
CA VAL A 88 -26.39 6.20 2.87
C VAL A 88 -25.83 4.91 2.26
N ARG A 89 -26.18 4.60 1.02
CA ARG A 89 -25.65 3.41 0.32
C ARG A 89 -24.15 3.51 0.07
N SER A 90 -23.64 4.70 -0.28
CA SER A 90 -22.20 4.93 -0.42
C SER A 90 -21.44 4.67 0.88
N LYS A 91 -21.97 5.12 2.02
CA LYS A 91 -21.38 4.84 3.33
C LYS A 91 -21.35 3.34 3.62
N ILE A 92 -22.46 2.63 3.39
CA ILE A 92 -22.55 1.18 3.58
C ILE A 92 -21.51 0.45 2.73
N LEU A 93 -21.37 0.84 1.46
CA LEU A 93 -20.38 0.26 0.56
C LEU A 93 -18.95 0.52 1.05
N LEU A 94 -18.63 1.77 1.42
CA LEU A 94 -17.30 2.12 1.93
C LEU A 94 -16.96 1.39 3.23
N GLU A 95 -17.92 1.22 4.14
CA GLU A 95 -17.73 0.45 5.38
C GLU A 95 -17.53 -1.05 5.12
N ARG A 96 -18.07 -1.59 4.01
CA ARG A 96 -17.79 -2.96 3.54
C ARG A 96 -16.41 -3.07 2.92
N GLU A 97 -16.00 -2.11 2.09
CA GLU A 97 -14.64 -2.06 1.53
C GLU A 97 -13.59 -2.01 2.65
N ILE A 98 -13.79 -1.17 3.67
CA ILE A 98 -12.90 -1.11 4.84
C ILE A 98 -12.82 -2.47 5.56
N ASN A 99 -13.94 -3.19 5.68
CA ASN A 99 -13.95 -4.52 6.28
C ASN A 99 -13.25 -5.59 5.44
N ILE A 100 -13.32 -5.50 4.12
CA ILE A 100 -12.69 -6.46 3.22
C ILE A 100 -11.18 -6.19 3.14
N CYS A 101 -10.79 -4.91 3.10
CA CYS A 101 -9.40 -4.49 2.97
C CYS A 101 -8.63 -4.60 4.29
N GLU A 102 -9.31 -4.53 5.44
CA GLU A 102 -8.71 -4.51 6.78
C GLU A 102 -7.42 -3.65 6.87
N PRO A 103 -7.47 -2.37 6.45
CA PRO A 103 -6.24 -1.59 6.32
C PRO A 103 -5.62 -1.26 7.68
N ASP A 104 -4.29 -1.26 7.77
CA ASP A 104 -3.57 -0.77 8.95
C ASP A 104 -3.76 0.73 9.19
N LEU A 105 -3.92 1.48 8.10
CA LEU A 105 -4.11 2.92 8.10
C LEU A 105 -5.10 3.36 7.01
N ILE A 106 -5.98 4.29 7.37
CA ILE A 106 -6.86 5.00 6.43
C ILE A 106 -6.39 6.44 6.25
N ILE A 107 -6.09 6.84 5.01
CA ILE A 107 -5.77 8.23 4.67
C ILE A 107 -6.99 8.84 4.00
N MET A 108 -7.58 9.87 4.62
CA MET A 108 -8.75 10.56 4.10
C MET A 108 -8.35 11.88 3.42
N LEU A 109 -8.60 11.98 2.12
CA LEU A 109 -8.25 13.15 1.33
C LEU A 109 -9.43 14.14 1.27
N GLY A 110 -9.30 15.25 2.00
CA GLY A 110 -10.28 16.33 2.07
C GLY A 110 -11.47 16.04 3.00
N ALA A 111 -12.50 16.88 2.92
CA ALA A 111 -13.61 16.86 3.87
C ALA A 111 -14.70 15.81 3.55
N LYS A 112 -14.83 15.39 2.28
CA LYS A 112 -15.88 14.45 1.82
C LYS A 112 -15.86 13.10 2.55
N PRO A 113 -14.73 12.37 2.64
CA PRO A 113 -14.68 11.11 3.39
C PRO A 113 -15.02 11.29 4.88
N LEU A 114 -14.52 12.37 5.51
CA LEU A 114 -14.85 12.68 6.91
C LEU A 114 -16.35 12.94 7.10
N ASN A 115 -16.96 13.75 6.24
CA ASN A 115 -18.38 14.08 6.33
C ASN A 115 -19.27 12.85 6.17
N LEU A 116 -18.84 11.88 5.35
CA LEU A 116 -19.56 10.62 5.13
C LEU A 116 -19.47 9.69 6.35
N LEU A 117 -18.26 9.50 6.89
CA LEU A 117 -18.01 8.52 7.96
C LEU A 117 -18.23 9.10 9.37
N LYS A 118 -17.98 10.40 9.58
CA LYS A 118 -18.01 11.10 10.88
C LYS A 118 -18.58 12.52 10.77
N LYS A 119 -19.82 12.65 10.31
CA LYS A 119 -20.54 13.92 10.07
C LYS A 119 -20.47 14.99 11.18
N LYS A 120 -20.26 14.61 12.45
CA LYS A 120 -20.19 15.54 13.59
C LYS A 120 -18.82 16.23 13.73
N LEU A 121 -17.80 15.76 13.03
CA LEU A 121 -16.44 16.30 13.13
C LEU A 121 -16.17 17.34 12.04
N LYS A 122 -15.42 18.38 12.39
CA LYS A 122 -15.05 19.45 11.46
C LYS A 122 -13.69 19.15 10.85
N TYR A 123 -13.60 19.15 9.52
CA TYR A 123 -12.35 18.89 8.79
C TYR A 123 -11.18 19.76 9.27
N SER A 124 -11.39 21.09 9.37
CA SER A 124 -10.33 22.02 9.75
C SER A 124 -9.80 21.78 11.17
N SER A 125 -10.65 21.36 12.11
CA SER A 125 -10.22 21.15 13.49
C SER A 125 -9.32 19.93 13.63
N ILE A 126 -9.48 18.93 12.76
CA ILE A 126 -8.67 17.72 12.79
C ILE A 126 -7.36 17.95 12.03
N VAL A 127 -7.46 18.36 10.76
CA VAL A 127 -6.29 18.45 9.86
C VAL A 127 -5.28 19.52 10.30
N GLU A 128 -5.73 20.63 10.91
CA GLU A 128 -4.82 21.71 11.33
C GLU A 128 -4.15 21.43 12.68
N LYS A 129 -4.71 20.51 13.46
CA LYS A 129 -4.13 20.06 14.73
C LYS A 129 -3.29 18.80 14.61
N GLY A 130 -3.39 18.10 13.48
CA GLY A 130 -2.76 16.78 13.31
C GLY A 130 -3.39 15.70 14.18
N GLU A 131 -4.67 15.85 14.53
CA GLU A 131 -5.40 14.81 15.27
C GLU A 131 -5.71 13.63 14.33
N THR A 132 -5.62 12.41 14.85
CA THR A 132 -6.15 11.22 14.16
C THR A 132 -7.53 10.88 14.70
N ILE A 133 -8.32 10.17 13.90
CA ILE A 133 -9.63 9.66 14.32
C ILE A 133 -9.68 8.15 14.11
N SER A 134 -10.66 7.48 14.71
CA SER A 134 -10.87 6.04 14.50
C SER A 134 -12.17 5.77 13.74
N VAL A 135 -12.07 4.94 12.69
CA VAL A 135 -13.22 4.34 11.99
C VAL A 135 -13.11 2.84 12.13
N LYS A 136 -14.08 2.23 12.82
CA LYS A 136 -14.12 0.78 13.06
C LYS A 136 -12.84 0.23 13.73
N GLY A 137 -12.26 1.00 14.64
CA GLY A 137 -11.02 0.64 15.34
C GLY A 137 -9.74 0.99 14.57
N ILE A 138 -9.84 1.28 13.26
CA ILE A 138 -8.71 1.60 12.41
C ILE A 138 -8.39 3.10 12.50
N GLU A 139 -7.12 3.42 12.64
CA GLU A 139 -6.66 4.81 12.66
C GLU A 139 -6.82 5.47 11.29
N CYS A 140 -7.31 6.70 11.31
CA CYS A 140 -7.50 7.51 10.13
C CYS A 140 -6.75 8.85 10.27
N VAL A 141 -5.99 9.20 9.24
CA VAL A 141 -5.29 10.47 9.12
C VAL A 141 -5.98 11.34 8.07
N MET A 142 -6.16 12.62 8.38
CA MET A 142 -6.71 13.60 7.44
C MET A 142 -5.59 14.28 6.66
N SER A 143 -5.74 14.38 5.34
CA SER A 143 -4.88 15.17 4.46
C SER A 143 -5.72 16.12 3.61
N PRO A 144 -5.23 17.31 3.23
CA PRO A 144 -5.86 18.04 2.14
C PRO A 144 -5.85 17.23 0.85
N PHE A 145 -6.82 17.51 -0.02
CA PHE A 145 -6.86 16.90 -1.33
C PHE A 145 -5.68 17.39 -2.17
N ILE A 146 -4.99 16.47 -2.84
CA ILE A 146 -3.67 16.76 -3.43
C ILE A 146 -3.78 17.57 -4.73
N THR A 147 -4.87 17.40 -5.47
CA THR A 147 -5.06 17.96 -6.82
C THR A 147 -6.31 18.85 -6.91
N GLY A 148 -6.63 19.31 -8.11
CA GLY A 148 -7.81 20.15 -8.35
C GLY A 148 -7.79 21.44 -7.53
N GLN A 149 -8.87 21.71 -6.80
CA GLN A 149 -9.00 22.87 -5.92
C GLN A 149 -8.38 22.68 -4.52
N GLY A 150 -7.72 21.57 -4.26
CA GLY A 150 -7.03 21.34 -2.99
C GLY A 150 -5.88 22.33 -2.75
N PRO A 151 -4.91 22.43 -3.66
CA PRO A 151 -3.78 23.36 -3.55
C PRO A 151 -4.14 24.85 -3.43
N THR A 152 -5.34 25.25 -3.85
CA THR A 152 -5.81 26.64 -3.78
C THR A 152 -6.42 26.99 -2.40
N GLN A 153 -6.60 26.00 -1.52
CA GLN A 153 -7.15 26.23 -0.18
C GLN A 153 -6.18 26.98 0.74
N ARG A 154 -6.73 27.83 1.61
CA ARG A 154 -5.97 28.45 2.70
C ARG A 154 -5.29 27.39 3.57
N ASN A 155 -4.04 27.65 3.97
CA ASN A 155 -3.21 26.76 4.77
C ASN A 155 -2.92 25.38 4.12
N TYR A 156 -3.11 25.21 2.81
CA TYR A 156 -2.89 23.92 2.13
C TYR A 156 -1.54 23.29 2.47
N LYS A 157 -0.43 24.02 2.26
CA LYS A 157 0.92 23.52 2.52
C LYS A 157 1.10 23.08 3.97
N LYS A 158 0.71 23.93 4.94
CA LYS A 158 0.75 23.60 6.36
C LYS A 158 -0.04 22.32 6.69
N ARG A 159 -1.25 22.18 6.15
CA ARG A 159 -2.09 20.99 6.37
C ARG A 159 -1.47 19.74 5.75
N LEU A 160 -0.89 19.86 4.56
CA LEU A 160 -0.21 18.76 3.88
C LEU A 160 1.04 18.34 4.65
N ASP A 161 1.83 19.29 5.16
CA ASP A 161 3.05 19.01 5.93
C ASP A 161 2.72 18.23 7.21
N ILE A 162 1.71 18.69 7.97
CA ILE A 162 1.21 18.00 9.17
C ILE A 162 0.75 16.57 8.84
N ALA A 163 -0.10 16.42 7.81
CA ALA A 163 -0.56 15.10 7.39
C ALA A 163 0.59 14.20 6.95
N SER A 164 1.58 14.76 6.24
CA SER A 164 2.74 14.02 5.73
C SER A 164 3.66 13.51 6.83
N GLU A 165 3.82 14.27 7.91
CA GLU A 165 4.58 13.82 9.08
C GLU A 165 3.89 12.63 9.75
N ILE A 166 2.59 12.72 10.00
CA ILE A 166 1.81 11.66 10.63
C ILE A 166 1.80 10.41 9.75
N ILE A 167 1.47 10.53 8.46
CA ILE A 167 1.43 9.39 7.54
C ILE A 167 2.77 8.68 7.49
N ARG A 168 3.89 9.40 7.30
CA ARG A 168 5.22 8.77 7.24
C ARG A 168 5.60 8.05 8.53
N SER A 169 5.16 8.55 9.69
CA SER A 169 5.42 7.85 10.97
C SER A 169 4.65 6.54 11.14
N ARG A 170 3.58 6.32 10.35
CA ARG A 170 2.71 5.13 10.43
C ARG A 170 2.93 4.16 9.28
N VAL A 171 3.30 4.68 8.12
CA VAL A 171 3.74 3.88 6.99
C VAL A 171 5.19 3.49 7.25
N VAL A 172 5.37 2.48 8.10
CA VAL A 172 6.69 1.89 8.35
C VAL A 172 7.19 1.36 7.01
N ALA A 173 8.40 1.74 6.60
CA ALA A 173 9.07 1.05 5.52
C ALA A 173 9.16 -0.42 5.93
N HIS A 174 8.37 -1.30 5.30
CA HIS A 174 8.68 -2.72 5.40
C HIS A 174 10.11 -2.87 4.91
N PRO A 175 11.05 -3.36 5.73
CA PRO A 175 12.38 -3.68 5.22
C PRO A 175 12.17 -4.64 4.05
N LEU A 176 12.74 -4.30 2.90
CA LEU A 176 12.69 -5.11 1.69
C LEU A 176 13.04 -6.55 2.06
N VAL A 177 12.03 -7.42 2.11
CA VAL A 177 12.26 -8.86 2.19
C VAL A 177 12.62 -9.28 0.78
N VAL A 178 13.92 -9.27 0.48
CA VAL A 178 14.43 -9.81 -0.78
C VAL A 178 14.26 -11.33 -0.73
N TYR A 179 13.26 -11.84 -1.47
CA TYR A 179 13.22 -13.26 -1.80
C TYR A 179 14.23 -13.50 -2.92
N GLN A 180 15.44 -13.93 -2.57
CA GLN A 180 16.36 -14.50 -3.55
C GLN A 180 15.83 -15.88 -3.95
N HIS A 181 15.52 -16.07 -5.24
CA HIS A 181 15.26 -17.39 -5.81
C HIS A 181 16.46 -18.31 -5.54
N LEU A 182 16.24 -19.41 -4.82
CA LEU A 182 17.26 -20.41 -4.57
C LEU A 182 17.69 -21.08 -5.88
N LEU A 183 19.01 -21.12 -6.10
CA LEU A 183 19.62 -22.00 -7.08
C LEU A 183 19.61 -23.43 -6.51
N VAL A 184 18.94 -24.36 -7.19
CA VAL A 184 18.96 -25.79 -6.85
C VAL A 184 20.29 -26.37 -7.33
N GLU A 185 21.25 -26.59 -6.43
CA GLU A 185 22.42 -27.42 -6.74
C GLU A 185 22.13 -28.88 -6.40
N ARG A 186 22.23 -29.75 -7.42
CA ARG A 186 22.19 -31.20 -7.27
C ARG A 186 23.42 -31.68 -6.50
N LEU A 187 23.24 -32.19 -5.29
CA LEU A 187 24.30 -32.94 -4.62
C LEU A 187 24.48 -34.31 -5.27
N ALA A 188 25.73 -34.75 -5.41
CA ALA A 188 26.12 -36.06 -5.95
C ALA A 188 25.53 -37.17 -5.07
N GLY A 189 24.37 -37.68 -5.48
CA GLY A 189 23.54 -38.60 -4.68
C GLY A 189 22.04 -38.52 -4.98
N GLY A 190 21.58 -37.46 -5.69
CA GLY A 190 20.21 -37.40 -6.22
C GLY A 190 19.12 -37.01 -5.22
N ILE A 191 19.48 -36.36 -4.12
CA ILE A 191 18.52 -35.78 -3.16
C ILE A 191 18.49 -34.26 -3.39
N ASP A 192 17.33 -33.75 -3.78
CA ASP A 192 17.07 -32.31 -3.85
C ASP A 192 16.74 -31.79 -2.44
N VAL A 193 17.54 -30.86 -1.92
CA VAL A 193 17.29 -30.18 -0.64
C VAL A 193 16.93 -28.72 -0.93
N CYS A 194 15.67 -28.35 -0.71
CA CYS A 194 15.23 -26.95 -0.74
C CYS A 194 15.30 -26.36 0.67
N ALA A 195 16.16 -25.36 0.87
CA ALA A 195 16.20 -24.58 2.11
C ALA A 195 15.89 -23.11 1.82
N ALA A 196 14.68 -22.65 2.12
CA ALA A 196 14.37 -21.22 2.05
C ALA A 196 14.99 -20.51 3.27
N VAL A 197 15.93 -19.59 3.03
CA VAL A 197 16.54 -18.78 4.08
C VAL A 197 15.98 -17.36 4.02
N ARG A 198 15.47 -16.89 5.15
CA ARG A 198 14.88 -15.56 5.30
C ARG A 198 15.96 -14.59 5.79
N PHE A 199 16.28 -13.56 5.01
CA PHE A 199 17.22 -12.51 5.42
C PHE A 199 16.52 -11.18 5.63
N ASN A 200 16.95 -10.46 6.67
CA ASN A 200 16.49 -9.11 6.97
C ASN A 200 17.58 -8.14 6.47
N VAL A 201 17.27 -7.34 5.45
CA VAL A 201 18.28 -6.49 4.79
C VAL A 201 18.35 -5.15 5.51
N GLN A 202 19.22 -5.04 6.52
CA GLN A 202 19.71 -3.74 6.99
C GLN A 202 21.18 -3.49 6.64
N GLU A 203 21.96 -4.51 6.26
CA GLU A 203 23.35 -4.35 5.85
C GLU A 203 23.66 -5.29 4.66
N CYS A 204 24.18 -4.72 3.56
CA CYS A 204 24.62 -5.50 2.41
C CYS A 204 25.92 -6.24 2.74
N ALA A 205 25.84 -7.54 3.02
CA ALA A 205 26.99 -8.43 3.05
C ALA A 205 27.24 -9.02 1.65
N VAL A 206 28.45 -8.85 1.12
CA VAL A 206 28.92 -9.54 -0.10
C VAL A 206 29.52 -10.87 0.33
N PHE A 207 28.94 -11.98 -0.13
CA PHE A 207 29.43 -13.32 0.21
C PHE A 207 30.35 -13.87 -0.89
N HIS A 208 31.51 -14.41 -0.49
CA HIS A 208 32.35 -15.25 -1.33
C HIS A 208 32.21 -16.70 -0.86
N VAL A 209 31.80 -17.58 -1.77
CA VAL A 209 31.70 -19.02 -1.52
C VAL A 209 33.01 -19.66 -2.00
N ASP A 210 33.86 -20.09 -1.08
CA ASP A 210 35.06 -20.86 -1.38
C ASP A 210 34.72 -22.36 -1.40
N LYS A 211 35.08 -23.06 -2.49
CA LYS A 211 34.69 -24.46 -2.79
C LYS A 211 35.62 -25.50 -2.15
N THR A 212 36.43 -25.14 -1.16
CA THR A 212 37.57 -25.97 -0.75
C THR A 212 37.44 -26.70 0.59
N LEU A 213 36.25 -26.79 1.21
CA LEU A 213 36.03 -27.64 2.38
C LEU A 213 35.01 -28.75 2.11
N GLN A 214 35.53 -29.97 1.95
CA GLN A 214 34.72 -31.19 2.00
C GLN A 214 34.00 -31.26 3.34
N GLY A 215 32.67 -31.12 3.33
CA GLY A 215 31.79 -31.68 4.36
C GLY A 215 31.11 -30.75 5.36
N THR A 216 31.30 -29.42 5.31
CA THR A 216 30.55 -28.52 6.21
C THR A 216 30.33 -27.14 5.59
N ALA A 217 29.07 -26.74 5.39
CA ALA A 217 28.72 -25.38 4.98
C ALA A 217 28.78 -24.47 6.22
N GLY A 218 29.78 -23.60 6.28
CA GLY A 218 29.90 -22.55 7.30
C GLY A 218 29.48 -21.19 6.73
N ILE A 219 28.69 -20.44 7.49
CA ILE A 219 28.38 -19.03 7.18
C ILE A 219 29.44 -18.17 7.87
N VAL A 220 30.19 -17.39 7.12
CA VAL A 220 31.16 -16.42 7.66
C VAL A 220 30.54 -15.02 7.59
N GLY A 221 30.21 -14.46 8.75
CA GLY A 221 29.77 -13.07 8.87
C GLY A 221 30.96 -12.10 8.91
N LEU A 222 30.73 -10.87 8.44
CA LEU A 222 31.61 -9.71 8.64
C LEU A 222 31.56 -9.29 10.12
N GLU A 223 32.24 -10.08 10.94
CA GLU A 223 32.72 -9.85 12.31
C GLU A 223 32.90 -11.23 12.96
N GLY A 224 33.95 -11.95 12.58
CA GLY A 224 34.69 -12.92 13.40
C GLY A 224 33.98 -14.08 14.15
N TYR A 225 32.66 -14.27 14.06
CA TYR A 225 31.93 -15.31 14.81
C TYR A 225 31.43 -16.41 13.87
N LEU A 226 32.03 -17.60 14.00
CA LEU A 226 31.53 -18.84 13.40
C LEU A 226 30.31 -19.34 14.19
N LEU A 227 29.11 -19.22 13.62
CA LEU A 227 27.91 -19.88 14.12
C LEU A 227 27.79 -21.27 13.49
N PHE A 228 28.02 -22.31 14.28
CA PHE A 228 27.72 -23.68 13.90
C PHE A 228 26.29 -24.03 14.31
N TYR A 229 25.41 -24.33 13.36
CA TYR A 229 24.11 -24.95 13.63
C TYR A 229 24.17 -26.44 13.25
N PRO A 230 23.91 -27.37 14.18
CA PRO A 230 23.78 -28.78 13.81
C PRO A 230 22.43 -29.02 13.11
N LEU A 231 22.48 -29.66 11.94
CA LEU A 231 21.33 -29.96 11.06
C LEU A 231 20.19 -30.76 11.72
N ALA A 232 20.38 -31.34 12.91
CA ALA A 232 19.38 -32.16 13.60
C ALA A 232 18.25 -31.35 14.27
N ALA A 233 18.40 -30.03 14.45
CA ALA A 233 17.39 -29.21 15.12
C ALA A 233 16.23 -28.74 14.21
N LEU A 234 16.30 -28.99 12.89
CA LEU A 234 15.27 -28.57 11.93
C LEU A 234 14.16 -29.62 11.69
N PHE A 235 14.30 -30.83 12.25
CA PHE A 235 13.26 -31.86 12.21
C PHE A 235 12.99 -32.37 13.63
N GLY A 236 12.19 -31.61 14.38
CA GLY A 236 11.75 -31.97 15.73
C GLY A 236 10.25 -31.78 15.91
N ASN A 237 9.53 -32.90 15.98
CA ASN A 237 8.13 -33.09 16.39
C ASN A 237 7.03 -32.73 15.37
N SER A 238 6.98 -33.50 14.29
CA SER A 238 5.77 -33.72 13.51
C SER A 238 4.96 -34.89 14.08
N LEU A 239 3.63 -34.73 14.13
CA LEU A 239 2.66 -35.82 14.04
C LEU A 239 2.63 -36.87 15.17
N GLN A 240 1.90 -36.55 16.25
CA GLN A 240 1.01 -37.53 16.86
C GLN A 240 -0.21 -37.72 15.93
N ARG A 241 -0.35 -38.90 15.29
CA ARG A 241 -1.65 -39.56 15.06
C ARG A 241 -1.46 -40.97 14.47
N GLN A 242 -1.65 -41.94 15.36
CA GLN A 242 -2.35 -43.22 15.20
C GLN A 242 -2.51 -43.80 13.79
N LEU A 243 -1.91 -44.97 13.59
CA LEU A 243 -2.53 -46.05 12.82
C LEU A 243 -2.60 -47.28 13.71
N VAL A 244 -3.84 -47.76 13.87
CA VAL A 244 -4.25 -48.97 14.58
C VAL A 244 -4.34 -50.08 13.53
N PHE A 245 -3.60 -51.18 13.80
CA PHE A 245 -3.49 -52.47 13.10
C PHE A 245 -3.35 -52.48 11.58
#